data_AF-A0A7C7DCZ3-F1
#
_entry.id   AF-A0A7C7DCZ3-F1
#
_cell.length_a   1.000
_cell.length_b   1.000
_cell.length_c   1.000
_cell.angle_alpha   90.00
_cell.angle_beta   90.00
_cell.angle_gamma   90.00
#
_symmetry.space_group_name_H-M   'P 1'
#
loop_
_entity.id
_entity.type
_entity.pdbx_description
1 polymer ?
#
loop_
_entity_poly.entity_id
_entity_poly.type
_entity_poly.pdbx_seq_one_letter_code
_entity_poly.pdbx_strand_id
1 'polypeptide(L)'
;MVYAGNKDAAPLVRDTLSEGFDLKVVENLRPTLEREVLEPARTAIHELFMSHVMAHAPGYEKLRSWVDADIVPTPAAAGRMIEVLAYRHRANLFGVDIGGATTDVFSVIDGSFHRSVSANLGMSYSAGNVLIEAGVENVLRWLPFKVPWHQVADRVFTKLINPTTVPRTFMDLQIEQALATELMRERKPLVADGMPPVDKHECVGVASYVDR
;
A
#
# COMPACT_ATOMS: atom_id res chain seq x y z
N MET A 1 1.83 -20.89 4.29
CA MET A 1 2.57 -20.82 3.01
C MET A 1 1.57 -20.90 1.87
N VAL A 2 1.66 -20.02 0.86
CA VAL A 2 0.81 -20.09 -0.33
C VAL A 2 1.65 -20.46 -1.55
N TYR A 3 1.29 -21.51 -2.26
CA TYR A 3 1.92 -21.91 -3.53
C TYR A 3 0.94 -21.73 -4.69
N ALA A 4 1.35 -20.91 -5.66
CA ALA A 4 0.57 -20.56 -6.85
C ALA A 4 1.41 -20.72 -8.13
N GLY A 5 2.32 -21.69 -8.13
CA GLY A 5 3.28 -21.94 -9.21
C GLY A 5 2.83 -23.00 -10.22
N ASN A 6 3.79 -23.62 -10.90
CA ASN A 6 3.52 -24.68 -11.87
C ASN A 6 2.71 -25.82 -11.22
N LYS A 7 1.59 -26.19 -11.88
CA LYS A 7 0.70 -27.28 -11.46
C LYS A 7 1.42 -28.63 -11.35
N ASP A 8 2.39 -28.91 -12.23
CA ASP A 8 3.09 -30.19 -12.29
C ASP A 8 4.08 -30.34 -11.12
N ALA A 9 4.55 -29.22 -10.57
CA ALA A 9 5.38 -29.18 -9.38
C ALA A 9 4.55 -29.18 -8.07
N ALA A 10 3.24 -28.96 -8.12
CA ALA A 10 2.39 -28.90 -6.93
C ALA A 10 2.43 -30.16 -6.05
N PRO A 11 2.45 -31.40 -6.59
CA PRO A 11 2.62 -32.61 -5.79
C PRO A 11 3.96 -32.61 -5.03
N LEU A 12 5.06 -32.32 -5.71
CA LEU A 12 6.40 -32.26 -5.10
C LEU A 12 6.47 -31.22 -3.98
N VAL A 13 5.92 -30.02 -4.21
CA VAL A 13 5.86 -28.95 -3.22
C VAL A 13 5.04 -29.38 -2.01
N ARG A 14 3.92 -30.08 -2.23
CA ARG A 14 3.09 -30.62 -1.15
C ARG A 14 3.87 -31.64 -0.33
N ASP A 15 4.45 -32.65 -0.97
CA ASP A 15 5.21 -33.71 -0.30
C ASP A 15 6.40 -33.15 0.50
N THR A 16 7.05 -32.09 -0.01
CA THR A 16 8.23 -31.51 0.63
C THR A 16 7.88 -30.59 1.82
N LEU A 17 6.78 -29.85 1.74
CA LEU A 17 6.50 -28.76 2.69
C LEU A 17 5.35 -29.03 3.66
N SER A 18 4.50 -30.06 3.43
CA SER A 18 3.30 -30.28 4.23
C SER A 18 3.57 -30.65 5.69
N GLU A 19 4.73 -31.21 6.01
CA GLU A 19 5.08 -31.57 7.40
C GLU A 19 5.51 -30.36 8.23
N GLY A 20 6.08 -29.33 7.61
CA GLY A 20 6.64 -28.16 8.31
C GLY A 20 5.84 -26.87 8.17
N PHE A 21 4.91 -26.81 7.21
CA PHE A 21 4.17 -25.59 6.89
C PHE A 21 2.69 -25.88 6.64
N ASP A 22 1.83 -24.98 7.12
CA ASP A 22 0.46 -24.91 6.64
C ASP A 22 0.45 -24.44 5.17
N LEU A 23 0.43 -25.40 4.24
CA LEU A 23 0.57 -25.17 2.81
C LEU A 23 -0.80 -25.08 2.13
N LYS A 24 -1.11 -23.92 1.57
CA LYS A 24 -2.24 -23.69 0.68
C LYS A 24 -1.78 -23.65 -0.77
N VAL A 25 -2.16 -24.65 -1.54
CA VAL A 25 -1.94 -24.69 -3.01
C VAL A 25 -3.14 -24.07 -3.69
N VAL A 26 -2.92 -23.10 -4.56
CA VAL A 26 -3.95 -22.42 -5.37
C VAL A 26 -3.63 -22.52 -6.86
N GLU A 27 -4.50 -21.97 -7.71
CA GLU A 27 -4.27 -21.95 -9.15
C GLU A 27 -2.95 -21.23 -9.52
N ASN A 28 -2.34 -21.67 -10.61
CA ASN A 28 -1.11 -21.07 -11.13
C ASN A 28 -1.36 -19.59 -11.49
N LEU A 29 -0.51 -18.70 -10.98
CA LEU A 29 -0.55 -17.26 -11.30
C LEU A 29 -0.47 -16.99 -12.81
N ARG A 30 0.23 -17.86 -13.55
CA ARG A 30 0.44 -17.72 -14.99
C ARG A 30 0.30 -19.09 -15.67
N PRO A 31 -0.94 -19.57 -15.88
CA PRO A 31 -1.18 -20.88 -16.48
C PRO A 31 -0.63 -21.00 -17.91
N THR A 32 -0.58 -19.89 -18.65
CA THR A 32 0.08 -19.74 -19.95
C THR A 32 0.94 -18.48 -19.94
N LEU A 33 1.90 -18.34 -20.86
CA LEU A 33 2.77 -17.16 -20.90
C LEU A 33 2.00 -15.86 -21.10
N GLU A 34 0.81 -15.88 -21.70
CA GLU A 34 0.06 -14.68 -22.05
C GLU A 34 -1.08 -14.37 -21.06
N ARG A 35 -1.34 -15.26 -20.08
CA ARG A 35 -2.49 -15.14 -19.18
C ARG A 35 -2.09 -15.16 -17.71
N GLU A 36 -2.48 -14.12 -16.99
CA GLU A 36 -2.35 -14.05 -15.53
C GLU A 36 -3.69 -14.34 -14.83
N VAL A 37 -3.63 -15.07 -13.71
CA VAL A 37 -4.76 -15.41 -12.84
C VAL A 37 -4.36 -15.14 -11.40
N LEU A 38 -4.59 -13.90 -10.93
CA LEU A 38 -4.06 -13.42 -9.65
C LEU A 38 -5.00 -13.66 -8.46
N GLU A 39 -6.31 -13.71 -8.70
CA GLU A 39 -7.33 -13.71 -7.64
C GLU A 39 -7.25 -14.88 -6.65
N PRO A 40 -7.00 -16.14 -7.07
CA PRO A 40 -6.88 -17.25 -6.13
C PRO A 40 -5.73 -17.06 -5.13
N ALA A 41 -4.58 -16.57 -5.60
CA ALA A 41 -3.43 -16.29 -4.76
C ALA A 41 -3.66 -15.09 -3.85
N ARG A 42 -4.24 -14.00 -4.37
CA ARG A 42 -4.62 -12.82 -3.57
C ARG A 42 -5.55 -13.20 -2.42
N THR A 43 -6.58 -14.00 -2.70
CA THR A 43 -7.55 -14.47 -1.71
C THR A 43 -6.85 -15.30 -0.63
N ALA A 44 -6.04 -16.29 -1.02
CA ALA A 44 -5.32 -17.13 -0.06
C ALA A 44 -4.33 -16.35 0.81
N ILE A 45 -3.62 -15.37 0.25
CA ILE A 45 -2.71 -14.49 1.02
C ILE A 45 -3.52 -13.63 1.99
N HIS A 46 -4.64 -13.06 1.55
CA HIS A 46 -5.51 -12.24 2.39
C HIS A 46 -6.06 -13.03 3.58
N GLU A 47 -6.59 -14.23 3.33
CA GLU A 47 -7.08 -15.13 4.39
C GLU A 47 -5.97 -15.50 5.38
N LEU A 48 -4.77 -15.82 4.90
CA LEU A 48 -3.61 -16.11 5.75
C LEU A 48 -3.26 -14.90 6.62
N PHE A 49 -3.24 -13.69 6.03
CA PHE A 49 -2.98 -12.44 6.75
C PHE A 49 -4.02 -12.18 7.84
N MET A 50 -5.30 -12.39 7.55
CA MET A 50 -6.38 -12.19 8.52
C MET A 50 -6.31 -13.20 9.68
N SER A 51 -6.14 -14.47 9.36
CA SER A 51 -6.13 -15.57 10.35
C SER A 51 -4.87 -15.60 11.22
N HIS A 52 -3.72 -15.20 10.69
CA HIS A 52 -2.44 -15.34 11.39
C HIS A 52 -1.83 -14.02 11.85
N VAL A 53 -2.02 -12.92 11.14
CA VAL A 53 -1.41 -11.63 11.51
C VAL A 53 -2.42 -10.75 12.24
N MET A 54 -3.58 -10.49 11.65
CA MET A 54 -4.58 -9.59 12.24
C MET A 54 -5.21 -10.17 13.50
N ALA A 55 -5.49 -11.48 13.54
CA ALA A 55 -6.03 -12.13 14.74
C ALA A 55 -5.14 -11.95 15.99
N HIS A 56 -3.83 -11.79 15.80
CA HIS A 56 -2.87 -11.57 16.90
C HIS A 56 -2.51 -10.08 17.10
N ALA A 57 -3.16 -9.17 16.37
CA ALA A 57 -2.89 -7.75 16.50
C ALA A 57 -3.35 -7.24 17.88
N PRO A 58 -2.53 -6.43 18.58
CA PRO A 58 -2.91 -5.88 19.88
C PRO A 58 -4.25 -5.16 19.84
N GLY A 59 -5.17 -5.58 20.72
CA GLY A 59 -6.51 -5.00 20.82
C GLY A 59 -7.54 -5.52 19.80
N TYR A 60 -7.18 -6.44 18.90
CA TYR A 60 -8.10 -6.98 17.90
C TYR A 60 -9.30 -7.70 18.54
N GLU A 61 -9.08 -8.59 19.51
CA GLU A 61 -10.16 -9.28 20.23
C GLU A 61 -11.12 -8.31 20.93
N LYS A 62 -10.57 -7.25 21.53
CA LYS A 62 -11.36 -6.19 22.17
C LYS A 62 -12.20 -5.44 21.13
N LEU A 63 -11.61 -5.03 20.01
CA LEU A 63 -12.34 -4.38 18.92
C LEU A 63 -13.42 -5.30 18.34
N ARG A 64 -13.12 -6.59 18.15
CA ARG A 64 -14.06 -7.59 17.65
C ARG A 64 -15.29 -7.71 18.57
N SER A 65 -15.10 -7.65 19.89
CA SER A 65 -16.22 -7.65 20.84
C SER A 65 -17.12 -6.41 20.80
N TRP A 66 -16.67 -5.34 20.14
CA TRP A 66 -17.40 -4.06 20.07
C TRP A 66 -18.22 -3.89 18.80
N VAL A 67 -18.05 -4.78 17.82
CA VAL A 67 -18.66 -4.66 16.49
C VAL A 67 -19.42 -5.93 16.15
N ASP A 68 -20.61 -5.75 15.57
CA ASP A 68 -21.45 -6.85 15.08
C ASP A 68 -21.10 -7.28 13.65
N ALA A 69 -20.17 -6.56 13.00
CA ALA A 69 -19.75 -6.79 11.63
C ALA A 69 -18.28 -7.22 11.55
N ASP A 70 -17.93 -7.92 10.46
CA ASP A 70 -16.56 -8.33 10.21
C ASP A 70 -15.63 -7.11 10.10
N ILE A 71 -14.46 -7.21 10.74
CA ILE A 71 -13.42 -6.19 10.66
C ILE A 71 -12.78 -6.27 9.27
N VAL A 72 -12.95 -5.20 8.50
CA VAL A 72 -12.36 -5.07 7.16
C VAL A 72 -11.01 -4.36 7.29
N PRO A 73 -9.93 -4.90 6.71
CA PRO A 73 -8.64 -4.22 6.66
C PRO A 73 -8.72 -2.88 5.92
N THR A 74 -7.95 -1.89 6.39
CA THR A 74 -7.94 -0.53 5.82
C THR A 74 -7.81 -0.51 4.30
N PRO A 75 -6.88 -1.26 3.65
CA PRO A 75 -6.75 -1.19 2.20
C PRO A 75 -7.96 -1.76 1.45
N ALA A 76 -8.63 -2.78 2.02
CA ALA A 76 -9.86 -3.33 1.43
C ALA A 76 -11.03 -2.35 1.56
N ALA A 77 -11.14 -1.69 2.72
CA ALA A 77 -12.13 -0.64 2.94
C ALA A 77 -11.90 0.56 2.02
N ALA A 78 -10.65 1.04 1.89
CA ALA A 78 -10.26 2.14 1.02
C ALA A 78 -10.54 1.84 -0.46
N GLY A 79 -10.16 0.65 -0.94
CA GLY A 79 -10.46 0.21 -2.30
C GLY A 79 -11.96 0.24 -2.60
N ARG A 80 -12.77 -0.35 -1.70
CA ARG A 80 -14.23 -0.37 -1.85
C ARG A 80 -14.85 1.04 -1.84
N MET A 81 -14.34 1.95 -1.02
CA MET A 81 -14.78 3.35 -1.02
C MET A 81 -14.50 4.01 -2.38
N ILE A 82 -13.32 3.81 -2.95
CA ILE A 82 -12.95 4.37 -4.25
C ILE A 82 -13.82 3.79 -5.37
N GLU A 83 -14.07 2.48 -5.39
CA GLU A 83 -14.98 1.85 -6.36
C GLU A 83 -16.39 2.43 -6.29
N VAL A 84 -16.95 2.56 -5.07
CA VAL A 84 -18.28 3.12 -4.87
C VAL A 84 -18.35 4.58 -5.31
N LEU A 85 -17.32 5.38 -5.01
CA LEU A 85 -17.25 6.77 -5.45
C LEU A 85 -17.15 6.88 -6.97
N ALA A 86 -16.29 6.08 -7.60
CA ALA A 86 -16.11 6.07 -9.05
C ALA A 86 -17.42 5.72 -9.76
N TYR A 87 -18.11 4.68 -9.28
CA TYR A 87 -19.41 4.27 -9.79
C TYR A 87 -20.47 5.37 -9.64
N ARG A 88 -20.60 5.96 -8.44
CA ARG A 88 -21.62 6.98 -8.14
C ARG A 88 -21.42 8.26 -8.93
N HIS A 89 -20.18 8.65 -9.16
CA HIS A 89 -19.83 9.86 -9.89
C HIS A 89 -19.59 9.64 -11.38
N ARG A 90 -19.61 8.38 -11.86
CA ARG A 90 -19.27 8.00 -13.24
C ARG A 90 -17.95 8.62 -13.68
N ALA A 91 -16.94 8.49 -12.84
CA ALA A 91 -15.66 9.17 -13.01
C ALA A 91 -14.50 8.19 -12.81
N ASN A 92 -13.39 8.48 -13.50
CA ASN A 92 -12.12 7.84 -13.23
C ASN A 92 -11.55 8.41 -11.92
N LEU A 93 -11.16 7.52 -11.01
CA LEU A 93 -10.62 7.90 -9.70
C LEU A 93 -9.22 7.36 -9.50
N PHE A 94 -8.41 8.16 -8.81
CA PHE A 94 -7.07 7.82 -8.40
C PHE A 94 -6.92 8.13 -6.91
N GLY A 95 -6.51 7.14 -6.13
CA GLY A 95 -6.34 7.26 -4.69
C GLY A 95 -4.94 6.84 -4.26
N VAL A 96 -4.37 7.58 -3.30
CA VAL A 96 -3.10 7.21 -2.67
C VAL A 96 -3.29 7.24 -1.14
N ASP A 97 -3.06 6.11 -0.49
CA ASP A 97 -3.09 6.00 0.97
C ASP A 97 -1.67 5.77 1.49
N ILE A 98 -1.11 6.77 2.16
CA ILE A 98 0.25 6.74 2.67
C ILE A 98 0.21 6.36 4.15
N GLY A 99 0.58 5.11 4.43
CA GLY A 99 0.74 4.61 5.78
C GLY A 99 2.12 4.86 6.37
N GLY A 100 2.33 4.35 7.58
CA GLY A 100 3.63 4.44 8.26
C GLY A 100 4.73 3.61 7.58
N ALA A 101 4.39 2.48 6.98
CA ALA A 101 5.35 1.56 6.35
C ALA A 101 5.11 1.37 4.85
N THR A 102 3.84 1.37 4.44
CA THR A 102 3.40 1.03 3.09
C THR A 102 2.60 2.16 2.49
N THR A 103 2.65 2.25 1.16
CA THR A 103 1.80 3.17 0.37
C THR A 103 0.95 2.33 -0.55
N ASP A 104 -0.35 2.51 -0.44
CA ASP A 104 -1.35 1.90 -1.29
C ASP A 104 -1.72 2.86 -2.41
N VAL A 105 -1.74 2.36 -3.64
CA VAL A 105 -2.18 3.10 -4.81
C VAL A 105 -3.40 2.39 -5.39
N PHE A 106 -4.48 3.14 -5.57
CA PHE A 106 -5.74 2.67 -6.09
C PHE A 106 -6.11 3.45 -7.35
N SER A 107 -6.72 2.78 -8.30
CA SER A 107 -7.35 3.45 -9.43
C SER A 107 -8.60 2.70 -9.88
N VAL A 108 -9.58 3.46 -10.34
CA VAL A 108 -10.74 2.95 -11.07
C VAL A 108 -10.78 3.70 -12.38
N ILE A 109 -10.44 3.02 -13.46
CA ILE A 109 -10.38 3.58 -14.81
C ILE A 109 -11.35 2.80 -15.68
N ASP A 110 -12.30 3.50 -16.31
CA ASP A 110 -13.31 2.90 -17.19
C ASP A 110 -14.06 1.72 -16.52
N GLY A 111 -14.30 1.86 -15.21
CA GLY A 111 -14.97 0.84 -14.39
C GLY A 111 -14.08 -0.33 -13.94
N SER A 112 -12.79 -0.34 -14.30
CA SER A 112 -11.84 -1.37 -13.89
C SER A 112 -11.04 -0.93 -12.66
N PHE A 113 -11.15 -1.69 -11.57
CA PHE A 113 -10.42 -1.44 -10.33
C PHE A 113 -9.02 -2.06 -10.35
N HIS A 114 -8.03 -1.25 -9.96
CA HIS A 114 -6.64 -1.67 -9.81
C HIS A 114 -6.08 -1.19 -8.47
N ARG A 115 -5.23 -2.02 -7.87
CA ARG A 115 -4.51 -1.68 -6.65
C ARG A 115 -3.08 -2.21 -6.71
N SER A 116 -2.14 -1.40 -6.25
CA SER A 116 -0.77 -1.82 -5.96
C SER A 116 -0.35 -1.33 -4.58
N VAL A 117 0.66 -1.99 -4.02
CA VAL A 117 1.19 -1.66 -2.69
C VAL A 117 2.71 -1.56 -2.79
N SER A 118 3.25 -0.41 -2.38
CA SER A 118 4.69 -0.23 -2.17
C SER A 118 5.01 -0.57 -0.71
N ALA A 119 5.60 -1.74 -0.48
CA ALA A 119 5.89 -2.24 0.87
C ALA A 119 7.00 -1.47 1.60
N ASN A 120 7.80 -0.70 0.87
CA ASN A 120 9.02 -0.04 1.35
C ASN A 120 8.91 1.49 1.33
N LEU A 121 7.72 2.05 1.14
CA LEU A 121 7.49 3.49 1.02
C LEU A 121 6.34 3.89 1.93
N GLY A 122 6.66 4.69 2.94
CA GLY A 122 5.75 5.09 4.00
C GLY A 122 6.43 6.14 4.87
N MET A 123 5.65 6.82 5.69
CA MET A 123 6.08 8.07 6.32
C MET A 123 6.64 7.92 7.73
N SER A 124 6.72 6.69 8.25
CA SER A 124 7.30 6.39 9.57
C SER A 124 8.43 5.37 9.43
N TYR A 125 8.09 4.09 9.34
CA TYR A 125 9.03 2.96 9.34
C TYR A 125 9.93 2.91 8.09
N SER A 126 9.52 3.59 7.02
CA SER A 126 10.21 3.59 5.72
C SER A 126 10.43 5.01 5.18
N ALA A 127 10.35 6.04 6.03
CA ALA A 127 10.48 7.44 5.62
C ALA A 127 11.83 7.73 4.95
N GLY A 128 12.90 7.07 5.39
CA GLY A 128 14.23 7.15 4.77
C GLY A 128 14.24 6.69 3.31
N ASN A 129 13.50 5.61 2.99
CA ASN A 129 13.40 5.13 1.61
C ASN A 129 12.67 6.13 0.72
N VAL A 130 11.63 6.78 1.25
CA VAL A 130 10.92 7.85 0.53
C VAL A 130 11.88 8.99 0.21
N LEU A 131 12.71 9.42 1.15
CA LEU A 131 13.69 10.48 0.93
C LEU A 131 14.76 10.08 -0.11
N ILE A 132 15.19 8.82 -0.11
CA ILE A 132 16.16 8.28 -1.07
C ILE A 132 15.56 8.23 -2.47
N GLU A 133 14.34 7.69 -2.61
CA GLU A 133 13.66 7.55 -3.90
C GLU A 133 13.32 8.92 -4.51
N ALA A 134 12.75 9.81 -3.70
CA ALA A 134 12.38 11.16 -4.12
C ALA A 134 13.59 12.06 -4.39
N GLY A 135 14.68 11.87 -3.64
CA GLY A 135 15.81 12.80 -3.61
C GLY A 135 15.53 14.06 -2.80
N VAL A 136 16.47 14.45 -1.94
CA VAL A 136 16.29 15.55 -0.97
C VAL A 136 15.94 16.89 -1.63
N GLU A 137 16.49 17.18 -2.81
CA GLU A 137 16.21 18.43 -3.53
C GLU A 137 14.74 18.56 -3.96
N ASN A 138 14.11 17.44 -4.34
CA ASN A 138 12.70 17.42 -4.70
C ASN A 138 11.80 17.60 -3.46
N VAL A 139 12.25 17.18 -2.29
CA VAL A 139 11.55 17.43 -1.02
C VAL A 139 11.70 18.89 -0.61
N LEU A 140 12.91 19.45 -0.69
CA LEU A 140 13.21 20.82 -0.25
C LEU A 140 12.36 21.89 -0.95
N ARG A 141 12.00 21.69 -2.22
CA ARG A 141 11.19 22.66 -2.98
C ARG A 141 9.79 22.91 -2.41
N TRP A 142 9.26 21.96 -1.63
CA TRP A 142 7.95 22.08 -1.01
C TRP A 142 7.99 22.85 0.31
N LEU A 143 9.18 23.06 0.88
CA LEU A 143 9.31 23.78 2.13
C LEU A 143 9.15 25.29 1.89
N PRO A 144 8.37 25.99 2.72
CA PRO A 144 8.17 27.44 2.59
C PRO A 144 9.37 28.27 3.07
N PHE A 145 10.47 27.62 3.48
CA PHE A 145 11.68 28.25 4.00
C PHE A 145 12.92 27.44 3.62
N LYS A 146 14.09 28.08 3.65
CA LYS A 146 15.36 27.44 3.33
C LYS A 146 15.82 26.57 4.50
N VAL A 147 15.98 25.27 4.24
CA VAL A 147 16.54 24.28 5.17
C VAL A 147 17.74 23.61 4.50
N PRO A 148 18.90 23.48 5.17
CA PRO A 148 19.98 22.66 4.67
C PRO A 148 19.54 21.20 4.52
N TRP A 149 19.94 20.53 3.42
CA TRP A 149 19.53 19.15 3.14
C TRP A 149 19.79 18.18 4.30
N HIS A 150 20.92 18.35 5.00
CA HIS A 150 21.31 17.48 6.11
C HIS A 150 20.33 17.59 7.30
N GLN A 151 19.73 18.76 7.52
CA GLN A 151 18.72 18.95 8.57
C GLN A 151 17.39 18.28 8.24
N VAL A 152 17.05 18.13 6.96
CA VAL A 152 15.90 17.33 6.50
C VAL A 152 16.21 15.85 6.71
N ALA A 153 17.38 15.40 6.25
CA ALA A 153 17.83 14.03 6.41
C ALA A 153 17.84 13.59 7.89
N ASP A 154 18.45 14.38 8.78
CA ASP A 154 18.53 14.09 10.21
C ASP A 154 17.15 13.88 10.83
N ARG A 155 16.16 14.69 10.45
CA ARG A 155 14.78 14.58 10.95
C ARG A 155 14.06 13.36 10.42
N VAL A 156 14.19 13.07 9.13
CA VAL A 156 13.63 11.86 8.52
C VAL A 156 14.23 10.61 9.16
N PHE A 157 15.54 10.58 9.39
CA PHE A 157 16.18 9.46 10.09
C PHE A 157 15.80 9.38 11.57
N THR A 158 15.61 10.53 12.23
CA THR A 158 15.08 10.56 13.61
C THR A 158 13.68 9.97 13.69
N LYS A 159 12.78 10.29 12.73
CA LYS A 159 11.45 9.69 12.59
C LYS A 159 11.55 8.18 12.31
N LEU A 160 12.49 7.75 11.47
CA LEU A 160 12.71 6.33 11.19
C LEU A 160 13.12 5.52 12.44
N ILE A 161 13.93 6.11 13.32
CA ILE A 161 14.32 5.49 14.61
C ILE A 161 13.17 5.54 15.61
N ASN A 162 12.28 6.53 15.52
CA ASN A 162 11.15 6.74 16.42
C ASN A 162 9.82 6.78 15.64
N PRO A 163 9.39 5.68 15.02
CA PRO A 163 8.32 5.70 14.01
C PRO A 163 6.93 6.09 14.54
N THR A 164 6.73 6.02 15.85
CA THR A 164 5.49 6.38 16.53
C THR A 164 5.48 7.82 17.08
N THR A 165 6.52 8.62 16.82
CA THR A 165 6.51 10.03 17.21
C THR A 165 5.79 10.86 16.16
N VAL A 166 4.87 11.69 16.60
CA VAL A 166 4.29 12.75 15.77
C VAL A 166 5.23 13.96 15.70
N PRO A 167 5.12 14.82 14.66
CA PRO A 167 5.83 16.09 14.56
C PRO A 167 5.68 16.92 15.82
N ARG A 168 6.81 17.29 16.43
CA ARG A 168 6.82 18.10 17.67
C ARG A 168 7.01 19.58 17.39
N THR A 169 7.56 19.93 16.23
CA THR A 169 7.77 21.30 15.80
C THR A 169 7.09 21.56 14.46
N PHE A 170 6.82 22.83 14.18
CA PHE A 170 6.32 23.24 12.87
C PHE A 170 7.27 22.85 11.73
N MET A 171 8.58 22.84 11.98
CA MET A 171 9.56 22.42 10.99
C MET A 171 9.46 20.92 10.68
N ASP A 172 9.29 20.08 11.71
CA ASP A 172 9.12 18.64 11.51
C ASP A 172 7.84 18.37 10.71
N LEU A 173 6.75 19.06 11.03
CA LEU A 173 5.47 18.93 10.32
C LEU A 173 5.62 19.30 8.84
N GLN A 174 6.28 20.42 8.54
CA GLN A 174 6.51 20.87 7.18
C GLN A 174 7.40 19.91 6.39
N ILE A 175 8.40 19.30 7.03
CA ILE A 175 9.28 18.31 6.41
C ILE A 175 8.52 17.00 6.13
N GLU A 176 7.73 16.51 7.07
CA GLU A 176 6.90 15.32 6.85
C GLU A 176 5.84 15.57 5.76
N GLN A 177 5.20 16.74 5.74
CA GLN A 177 4.28 17.12 4.67
C GLN A 177 4.97 17.26 3.29
N ALA A 178 6.16 17.85 3.24
CA ALA A 178 6.95 17.96 2.01
C ALA A 178 7.31 16.58 1.45
N LEU A 179 7.74 15.67 2.33
CA LEU A 179 8.09 14.31 1.95
C LEU A 179 6.87 13.52 1.45
N ALA A 180 5.73 13.61 2.15
CA ALA A 180 4.48 13.00 1.71
C ALA A 180 3.99 13.58 0.37
N THR A 181 4.11 14.89 0.18
CA THR A 181 3.72 15.56 -1.07
C THR A 181 4.56 15.09 -2.24
N GLU A 182 5.87 14.95 -2.03
CA GLU A 182 6.76 14.44 -3.06
C GLU A 182 6.47 12.98 -3.39
N LEU A 183 6.27 12.14 -2.36
CA LEU A 183 5.86 10.76 -2.52
C LEU A 183 4.58 10.63 -3.36
N MET A 184 3.56 11.44 -3.08
CA MET A 184 2.31 11.46 -3.85
C MET A 184 2.53 11.87 -5.30
N ARG A 185 3.37 12.88 -5.55
CA ARG A 185 3.62 13.39 -6.90
C ARG A 185 4.14 12.32 -7.84
N GLU A 186 5.00 11.44 -7.36
CA GLU A 186 5.65 10.41 -8.16
C GLU A 186 4.73 9.22 -8.48
N ARG A 187 3.63 9.05 -7.74
CA ARG A 187 2.66 7.98 -8.01
C ARG A 187 1.83 8.29 -9.24
N LYS A 188 1.48 7.22 -9.98
CA LYS A 188 0.66 7.28 -11.18
C LYS A 188 -0.56 6.37 -11.03
N PRO A 189 -1.70 6.71 -11.67
CA PRO A 189 -2.82 5.79 -11.78
C PRO A 189 -2.37 4.47 -12.38
N LEU A 190 -2.87 3.37 -11.83
CA LEU A 190 -2.66 2.04 -12.39
C LEU A 190 -3.71 1.81 -13.47
N VAL A 191 -3.33 1.15 -14.55
CA VAL A 191 -4.23 0.75 -15.63
C VAL A 191 -3.97 -0.71 -15.98
N ALA A 192 -4.92 -1.35 -16.66
CA ALA A 192 -4.72 -2.69 -17.16
C ALA A 192 -3.55 -2.73 -18.17
N ASP A 193 -2.85 -3.87 -18.22
CA ASP A 193 -1.80 -4.09 -19.21
C ASP A 193 -2.37 -3.92 -20.63
N GLY A 194 -1.70 -3.08 -21.44
CA GLY A 194 -2.12 -2.74 -22.79
C GLY A 194 -3.06 -1.54 -22.91
N MET A 195 -3.52 -0.94 -21.81
CA MET A 195 -4.19 0.37 -21.86
C MET A 195 -3.17 1.51 -21.93
N PRO A 196 -3.49 2.61 -22.64
CA PRO A 196 -2.64 3.80 -22.62
C PRO A 196 -2.54 4.35 -21.19
N PRO A 197 -1.39 4.92 -20.79
CA PRO A 197 -1.26 5.56 -19.49
C PRO A 197 -2.27 6.71 -19.39
N VAL A 198 -3.07 6.68 -18.32
CA VAL A 198 -4.05 7.73 -18.03
C VAL A 198 -3.36 8.91 -17.36
N ASP A 199 -3.66 10.12 -17.80
CA ASP A 199 -3.14 11.32 -17.15
C ASP A 199 -3.81 11.47 -15.77
N LYS A 200 -3.00 11.76 -14.74
CA LYS A 200 -3.51 12.09 -13.41
C LYS A 200 -4.49 13.27 -13.41
N HIS A 201 -4.41 14.17 -14.40
CA HIS A 201 -5.36 15.29 -14.55
C HIS A 201 -6.74 14.85 -15.04
N GLU A 202 -6.87 13.64 -15.59
CA GLU A 202 -8.14 13.03 -15.97
C GLU A 202 -8.79 12.26 -14.81
N CYS A 203 -8.09 12.16 -13.66
CA CYS A 203 -8.57 11.50 -12.45
C CYS A 203 -8.85 12.53 -11.34
N VAL A 204 -9.91 12.30 -10.56
CA VAL A 204 -10.07 13.02 -9.29
C VAL A 204 -9.22 12.33 -8.22
N GLY A 205 -8.27 13.07 -7.65
CA GLY A 205 -7.32 12.57 -6.65
C GLY A 205 -7.87 12.63 -5.23
N VAL A 206 -7.75 11.54 -4.47
CA VAL A 206 -7.97 11.51 -3.01
C VAL A 206 -6.73 11.00 -2.33
N ALA A 207 -6.23 11.73 -1.34
CA ALA A 207 -5.05 11.34 -0.57
C ALA A 207 -5.35 11.34 0.93
N SER A 208 -4.89 10.30 1.62
CA SER A 208 -4.87 10.22 3.07
C SER A 208 -3.45 10.11 3.59
N TYR A 209 -3.15 10.92 4.60
CA TYR A 209 -2.00 10.76 5.48
C TYR A 209 -2.53 10.81 6.91
N VAL A 210 -2.28 9.76 7.68
CA VAL A 210 -2.67 9.69 9.09
C VAL A 210 -1.40 9.59 9.92
N ASP A 211 -1.05 10.70 10.55
CA ASP A 211 -0.06 10.74 11.63
C ASP A 211 -0.72 10.08 12.85
N ARG A 212 -0.22 8.93 13.28
CA ARG A 212 -0.69 8.24 14.49
C ARG A 212 0.30 8.42 15.63
#